data_AF-A0AAN7DCL7-F1
#
_entry.id   AF-A0AAN7DCL7-F1
#
_cell.length_a   1.000
_cell.length_b   1.000
_cell.length_c   1.000
_cell.angle_alpha   90.00
_cell.angle_beta   90.00
_cell.angle_gamma   90.00
#
_symmetry.space_group_name_H-M   'P 1'
#
loop_
_entity.id
_entity.type
_entity.pdbx_description
1 polymer ?
#
loop_
_entity_poly.entity_id
_entity_poly.type
_entity_poly.pdbx_seq_one_letter_code
_entity_poly.pdbx_strand_id
1 'polypeptide(L)'
;MLHATTKLFTIIVFIYTINIVHAFDIKQVLFGNKAAVNDKLTPSFGRPVEERPASNRADIPCDHYICEGTGACVLTPLDCPCRLETDIKCEVGDWYICIRGDQSCSSMQ
;
A
#
# COMPACT_ATOMS: atom_id res chain seq x y z
N MET A 1 -52.69 -28.52 11.96
CA MET A 1 -52.89 -27.05 11.86
C MET A 1 -51.63 -26.26 12.22
N LEU A 2 -50.84 -26.66 13.23
CA LEU A 2 -49.64 -25.94 13.67
C LEU A 2 -48.51 -25.83 12.61
N HIS A 3 -48.27 -26.86 11.79
CA HIS A 3 -47.26 -26.77 10.72
C HIS A 3 -47.63 -25.81 9.58
N ALA A 4 -48.91 -25.67 9.25
CA ALA A 4 -49.35 -24.77 8.21
C ALA A 4 -49.18 -23.29 8.63
N THR A 5 -49.45 -22.98 9.90
CA THR A 5 -49.25 -21.63 10.44
C THR A 5 -47.77 -21.29 10.57
N THR A 6 -46.90 -22.23 11.00
CA THR A 6 -45.44 -22.01 11.01
C THR A 6 -44.90 -21.71 9.61
N LYS A 7 -45.35 -22.44 8.58
CA LYS A 7 -44.93 -22.18 7.19
C LYS A 7 -45.40 -20.81 6.71
N LEU A 8 -46.63 -20.41 7.03
CA LEU A 8 -47.14 -19.09 6.71
C LEU A 8 -46.31 -17.97 7.36
N PHE A 9 -45.97 -18.10 8.65
CA PHE A 9 -45.11 -17.15 9.35
C PHE A 9 -43.72 -17.05 8.73
N THR A 10 -43.09 -18.18 8.35
CA THR A 10 -41.78 -18.15 7.70
C THR A 10 -41.80 -17.44 6.35
N ILE A 11 -42.87 -17.61 5.56
CA ILE A 11 -43.02 -16.95 4.26
C ILE A 11 -43.21 -15.45 4.46
N ILE A 12 -44.03 -15.03 5.42
CA ILE A 12 -44.26 -13.61 5.73
C ILE A 12 -42.96 -12.92 6.17
N VAL A 13 -42.19 -13.57 7.06
CA VAL A 13 -40.89 -13.04 7.51
C VAL A 13 -39.90 -12.95 6.35
N PHE A 14 -39.84 -13.96 5.48
CA PHE A 14 -38.94 -13.95 4.32
C PHE A 14 -39.27 -12.83 3.32
N ILE A 15 -40.57 -12.61 3.03
CA ILE A 15 -41.02 -11.50 2.17
C ILE A 15 -40.66 -10.16 2.81
N TYR A 16 -40.84 -10.01 4.12
CA TYR A 16 -40.49 -8.78 4.84
C TYR A 16 -39.00 -8.49 4.77
N THR A 17 -38.13 -9.51 4.91
CA THR A 17 -36.68 -9.33 4.80
C THR A 17 -36.23 -8.95 3.39
N ILE A 18 -36.86 -9.49 2.34
CA ILE A 18 -36.53 -9.14 0.95
C ILE A 18 -36.85 -7.67 0.67
N ASN A 19 -38.01 -7.18 1.13
CA ASN A 19 -38.39 -5.77 0.95
C ASN A 19 -37.41 -4.80 1.62
N ILE A 20 -36.88 -5.16 2.80
CA ILE A 20 -35.85 -4.36 3.47
C ILE A 20 -34.55 -4.33 2.65
N VAL A 21 -34.13 -5.45 2.09
CA VAL A 21 -32.89 -5.51 1.27
C VAL A 21 -33.01 -4.67 0.00
N HIS A 22 -34.19 -4.58 -0.62
CA HIS A 22 -34.40 -3.71 -1.78
C HIS A 22 -34.49 -2.21 -1.43
N ALA A 23 -34.76 -1.85 -0.17
CA ALA A 23 -34.80 -0.47 0.28
C ALA A 23 -33.41 0.11 0.58
N PHE A 24 -32.40 -0.75 0.78
CA PHE A 24 -31.02 -0.33 1.01
C PHE A 24 -30.22 -0.41 -0.30
N ASP A 25 -30.10 0.74 -0.96
CA ASP A 25 -29.19 0.91 -2.09
C ASP A 25 -27.75 1.05 -1.57
N ILE A 26 -27.17 -0.07 -1.09
CA ILE A 26 -25.84 -0.17 -0.48
C ILE A 26 -24.77 0.50 -1.35
N LYS A 27 -24.96 0.45 -2.68
CA LYS A 27 -24.07 1.07 -3.66
C LYS A 27 -23.99 2.59 -3.51
N GLN A 28 -25.09 3.27 -3.20
CA GLN A 28 -25.11 4.72 -3.01
C GLN A 28 -24.45 5.14 -1.69
N VAL A 29 -24.59 4.30 -0.65
CA VAL A 29 -23.95 4.53 0.65
C VAL A 29 -22.43 4.26 0.60
N LEU A 30 -21.99 3.23 -0.13
CA LEU A 30 -20.57 2.87 -0.23
C LEU A 30 -19.78 3.69 -1.24
N PHE A 31 -20.40 4.09 -2.35
CA PHE A 31 -19.67 4.72 -3.47
C PHE A 31 -20.08 6.17 -3.75
N GLY A 32 -21.01 6.72 -2.95
CA GLY A 32 -21.45 8.10 -3.07
C GLY A 32 -22.26 8.35 -4.36
N ASN A 33 -23.24 9.24 -4.26
CA ASN A 33 -24.03 9.63 -5.41
C ASN A 33 -23.19 10.54 -6.33
N LYS A 34 -22.98 10.14 -7.60
CA LYS A 34 -22.25 10.94 -8.60
C LYS A 34 -22.98 12.22 -9.03
N ALA A 35 -24.22 12.41 -8.60
CA ALA A 35 -25.06 13.54 -8.98
C ALA A 35 -24.86 14.82 -8.13
N ALA A 36 -24.01 14.80 -7.11
CA ALA A 36 -23.73 15.96 -6.26
C ALA A 36 -22.25 16.38 -6.36
N VAL A 37 -21.79 16.75 -7.56
CA VAL A 37 -20.50 17.43 -7.74
C VAL A 37 -20.72 18.64 -8.64
N ASN A 38 -21.36 19.66 -8.08
CA ASN A 38 -21.22 21.04 -8.53
C ASN A 38 -20.71 21.96 -7.41
N ASP A 39 -20.23 21.39 -6.31
CA ASP A 39 -19.57 22.15 -5.26
C ASP A 39 -18.09 21.80 -5.16
N LYS A 40 -17.31 22.88 -5.17
CA LYS A 40 -15.85 22.99 -5.21
C LYS A 40 -15.18 22.55 -3.90
N LEU A 41 -15.64 21.47 -3.27
CA LEU A 41 -15.03 20.88 -2.07
C LEU A 41 -15.32 19.37 -2.02
N THR A 42 -14.58 18.59 -2.79
CA THR A 42 -14.44 17.15 -2.54
C THR A 42 -13.12 16.90 -1.82
N PRO A 43 -13.12 16.33 -0.61
CA PRO A 43 -11.89 15.78 -0.03
C PRO A 43 -11.52 14.53 -0.83
N SER A 44 -10.64 14.71 -1.81
CA SER A 44 -10.01 13.61 -2.55
C SER A 44 -9.18 12.78 -1.58
N PHE A 45 -9.67 11.60 -1.19
CA PHE A 45 -8.82 10.57 -0.60
C PHE A 45 -8.06 9.87 -1.72
N GLY A 46 -6.73 9.96 -1.63
CA GLY A 46 -5.83 9.81 -2.76
C GLY A 46 -5.45 11.19 -3.26
N ARG A 47 -4.15 11.52 -3.22
CA ARG A 47 -3.67 12.74 -3.86
C ARG A 47 -4.03 12.62 -5.35
N PRO A 48 -4.64 13.64 -5.98
CA PRO A 48 -4.61 13.70 -7.44
C PRO A 48 -3.17 13.45 -7.86
N VAL A 49 -2.97 12.70 -8.94
CA VAL A 49 -1.66 12.59 -9.58
C VAL A 49 -1.34 13.98 -10.12
N GLU A 50 -0.95 14.87 -9.22
CA GLU A 50 -0.08 15.99 -9.51
C GLU A 50 1.13 15.33 -10.15
N GLU A 51 1.33 15.64 -11.43
CA GLU A 51 2.49 15.18 -12.19
C GLU A 51 3.68 15.24 -11.25
N ARG A 52 4.21 14.06 -10.88
CA ARG A 52 5.34 14.00 -9.95
C ARG A 52 6.35 14.99 -10.52
N PRO A 53 6.80 16.01 -9.76
CA PRO A 53 7.83 16.90 -10.27
C PRO A 53 8.94 15.99 -10.79
N ALA A 54 9.34 16.22 -12.04
CA ALA A 54 10.41 15.46 -12.67
C ALA A 54 11.53 15.33 -11.64
N SER A 55 11.82 14.09 -11.26
CA SER A 55 12.75 13.81 -10.18
C SER A 55 14.03 14.58 -10.48
N ASN A 56 14.48 15.43 -9.54
CA ASN A 56 15.81 16.07 -9.65
C ASN A 56 16.95 15.02 -9.58
N ARG A 57 16.60 13.74 -9.37
CA ARG A 57 17.53 12.62 -9.55
C ARG A 57 17.82 12.52 -11.03
N ALA A 58 19.08 12.71 -11.39
CA ALA A 58 19.56 12.36 -12.73
C ALA A 58 19.08 10.93 -13.04
N ASP A 59 18.53 10.72 -14.25
CA ASP A 59 18.31 9.38 -14.78
C ASP A 59 19.70 8.76 -14.96
N ILE A 60 20.21 8.12 -13.90
CA ILE A 60 21.46 7.38 -13.95
C ILE A 60 21.12 6.09 -14.71
N PRO A 61 21.67 5.87 -15.92
CA PRO A 61 21.45 4.64 -16.66
C PRO A 61 22.29 3.54 -16.01
N CYS A 62 21.80 2.96 -14.92
CA CYS A 62 22.36 1.72 -14.40
C CYS A 62 21.68 0.56 -15.12
N ASP A 63 22.47 -0.31 -15.75
CA ASP A 63 21.97 -1.50 -16.44
C ASP A 63 21.34 -2.54 -15.48
N HIS A 64 21.67 -2.43 -14.19
CA HIS A 64 21.26 -3.37 -13.15
C HIS A 64 20.63 -2.64 -11.95
N TYR A 65 21.36 -2.50 -10.84
CA TYR A 65 20.82 -1.93 -9.61
C TYR A 65 21.42 -0.56 -9.29
N ILE A 66 20.57 0.38 -8.88
CA ILE A 66 20.98 1.68 -8.32
C ILE A 66 20.92 1.58 -6.80
N CYS A 67 22.04 1.83 -6.12
CA CYS A 67 22.08 1.92 -4.67
C CYS A 67 21.38 3.21 -4.21
N GLU A 68 20.28 3.13 -3.44
CA GLU A 68 19.54 4.33 -3.04
C GLU A 68 20.34 5.29 -2.16
N GLY A 69 21.25 4.76 -1.33
CA GLY A 69 22.05 5.57 -0.41
C GLY A 69 23.20 6.34 -1.06
N THR A 70 23.80 5.78 -2.12
CA THR A 70 25.03 6.31 -2.74
C THR A 70 24.84 6.72 -4.20
N GLY A 71 23.76 6.28 -4.85
CA GLY A 71 23.55 6.46 -6.28
C GLY A 71 24.46 5.60 -7.17
N ALA A 72 25.24 4.68 -6.59
CA ALA A 72 26.15 3.82 -7.34
C ALA A 72 25.39 2.77 -8.17
N CYS A 73 25.87 2.49 -9.38
CA CYS A 73 25.41 1.37 -10.21
C CYS A 73 26.18 0.11 -9.82
N VAL A 74 25.47 -0.97 -9.51
CA VAL A 74 26.07 -2.27 -9.15
C VAL A 74 25.33 -3.43 -9.81
N LEU A 75 26.02 -4.58 -9.94
CA LEU A 75 25.45 -5.81 -10.52
C LEU A 75 24.42 -6.43 -9.59
N THR A 76 24.69 -6.48 -8.28
CA THR A 76 23.78 -7.01 -7.27
C THR A 76 23.57 -6.01 -6.13
N PRO A 77 22.40 -6.02 -5.46
CA PRO A 77 22.16 -5.15 -4.30
C PRO A 77 23.19 -5.33 -3.17
N LEU A 78 23.74 -6.54 -3.04
CA LEU A 78 24.79 -6.88 -2.08
C LEU A 78 26.14 -6.25 -2.41
N ASP A 79 26.34 -5.64 -3.57
CA ASP A 79 27.58 -4.94 -3.93
C ASP A 79 27.53 -3.44 -3.57
N CYS A 80 26.39 -2.94 -3.10
CA CYS A 80 26.22 -1.52 -2.80
C CYS A 80 27.21 -1.02 -1.72
N PRO A 81 27.95 0.07 -1.98
CA PRO A 81 28.83 0.65 -0.96
C PRO A 81 28.03 1.30 0.17
N CYS A 82 28.64 1.41 1.34
CA CYS A 82 28.07 2.16 2.45
C CYS A 82 28.03 3.65 2.14
N ARG A 83 27.08 4.37 2.78
CA ARG A 83 26.86 5.79 2.50
C ARG A 83 28.06 6.66 2.88
N LEU A 84 28.74 6.30 3.96
CA LEU A 84 29.95 6.97 4.43
C LEU A 84 31.13 6.06 4.14
N GLU A 85 32.23 6.64 3.65
CA GLU A 85 33.49 5.90 3.43
C GLU A 85 34.11 5.38 4.73
N THR A 86 33.74 5.96 5.88
CA THR A 86 34.18 5.55 7.21
C THR A 86 33.40 4.35 7.77
N ASP A 87 32.32 3.96 7.11
CA ASP A 87 31.48 2.86 7.55
C ASP A 87 31.99 1.54 6.98
N ILE A 88 31.93 0.49 7.80
CA ILE A 88 32.31 -0.86 7.43
C ILE A 88 31.06 -1.61 7.01
N LYS A 89 31.15 -2.29 5.87
CA LYS A 89 30.11 -3.19 5.38
C LYS A 89 30.29 -4.57 6.01
N CYS A 90 29.26 -5.04 6.71
CA CYS A 90 29.23 -6.37 7.30
C CYS A 90 28.12 -7.19 6.66
N GLU A 91 28.45 -8.41 6.24
CA GLU A 91 27.48 -9.39 5.76
C GLU A 91 26.85 -10.11 6.95
N VAL A 92 25.52 -10.18 6.98
CA VAL A 92 24.75 -10.85 8.03
C VAL A 92 23.82 -11.84 7.32
N GLY A 93 24.28 -13.07 7.10
CA GLY A 93 23.53 -14.04 6.29
C GLY A 93 23.37 -13.57 4.84
N ASP A 94 22.13 -13.37 4.38
CA ASP A 94 21.80 -12.97 3.00
C ASP A 94 21.66 -11.45 2.79
N TRP A 95 21.92 -10.64 3.82
CA TRP A 95 21.82 -9.19 3.78
C TRP A 95 23.10 -8.53 4.30
N TYR A 96 23.21 -7.22 4.13
CA TYR A 96 24.36 -6.46 4.63
C TYR A 96 23.91 -5.28 5.48
N ILE A 97 24.79 -4.88 6.40
CA ILE A 97 24.68 -3.66 7.19
C ILE A 97 25.91 -2.81 7.04
N CYS A 98 25.73 -1.52 7.22
CA CYS A 98 26.82 -0.56 7.37
C CYS A 98 26.88 -0.15 8.83
N ILE A 99 27.99 -0.46 9.48
CA ILE A 99 28.30 -0.04 10.85
C ILE A 99 29.39 1.01 10.82
N ARG A 100 29.47 1.85 11.85
CA ARG A 100 30.53 2.85 11.96
C ARG A 100 31.88 2.14 12.13
N GLY A 101 32.94 2.68 11.51
CA GLY A 101 34.26 2.03 11.48
C GLY A 101 34.98 1.84 12.82
N ASP A 102 34.42 2.35 13.92
CA ASP A 102 34.85 2.07 15.29
C ASP A 102 34.28 0.75 15.85
N GLN A 103 33.32 0.14 15.15
CA GLN A 103 32.70 -1.13 15.51
C GLN A 103 33.21 -2.29 14.65
N SER A 104 33.13 -3.52 15.17
CA SER A 104 33.51 -4.73 14.44
C SER A 104 32.29 -5.55 14.01
N CYS A 105 32.36 -6.14 12.81
CA CYS A 105 31.31 -7.04 12.29
C CYS A 105 31.05 -8.26 13.18
N SER A 106 32.01 -8.63 14.04
CA SER A 106 31.92 -9.73 15.00
C SER A 106 30.76 -9.59 15.98
N SER A 107 30.29 -8.35 16.21
CA SER A 107 29.18 -8.06 17.12
C SER A 107 27.81 -8.31 16.49
N MET A 108 27.76 -8.63 15.20
CA MET A 108 26.55 -8.72 14.38
C MET A 108 26.28 -10.13 13.83
N GLN A 109 27.10 -11.12 14.26
CA GLN A 109 27.06 -12.51 13.79
C GLN A 109 26.52 -13.46 14.86
#